data_AF-A0A496UQE4-F1
#
_entry.id   AF-A0A496UQE4-F1
#
_cell.length_a   1.000
_cell.length_b   1.000
_cell.length_c   1.000
_cell.angle_alpha   90.00
_cell.angle_beta   90.00
_cell.angle_gamma   90.00
#
_symmetry.space_group_name_H-M   'P 1'
#
loop_
_entity.id
_entity.type
_entity.pdbx_description
1 polymer ?
#
loop_
_entity_poly.entity_id
_entity_poly.type
_entity_poly.pdbx_seq_one_letter_code
_entity_poly.pdbx_strand_id
1 'polypeptide(L)'
;MMRRLLSLMILLAATTAQAGKTDQTFGPSGWSDTLPGHEGTYYFFRGLDYGSQHLIHPLRLIINGGYGILAVDNRDNRPGKVAYATGMVNVSENLINPFWAITKVGFWDFLSTQVIPISINSGRAQYWPNYMNHLLGGGMSYRMMEEYYRYHGWHNPKGAALSTLFVYHFLNEVVENNDYRGPSDDPVADFWIFNPAGILLFSNDTAARFFSETLHMTDWSYQPMMLPINGELFNQGQNYAVKYHLNNAGSASLFYHWGGHAELGMSFTDSQGRCVSWGLGLVAKNLVDIDTISKTLDLAASAGVFYDRHNSLLASLLFARTKDFKWRLNLYPGLVELGPFKPGFLVAVNRDDDITLGLTFGSLQHLPFGLGGRPQH
;
A
#
# COMPACT_ATOMS: atom_id res chain seq x y z
N MET A 1 -23.43 16.48 -1.00
CA MET A 1 -23.51 15.02 -0.76
C MET A 1 -22.12 14.41 -0.52
N MET A 2 -21.10 14.73 -1.32
CA MET A 2 -19.69 14.30 -1.18
C MET A 2 -19.06 14.56 0.21
N ARG A 3 -19.26 15.75 0.81
CA ARG A 3 -18.81 16.04 2.19
C ARG A 3 -19.46 15.13 3.23
N ARG A 4 -20.72 14.70 3.03
CA ARG A 4 -21.42 13.86 4.01
C ARG A 4 -21.02 12.39 3.92
N LEU A 5 -20.69 11.87 2.73
CA LEU A 5 -20.26 10.48 2.55
C LEU A 5 -18.82 10.25 3.05
N LEU A 6 -17.90 11.18 2.73
CA LEU A 6 -16.52 11.14 3.22
C LEU A 6 -16.50 11.33 4.75
N SER A 7 -17.33 12.25 5.28
CA SER A 7 -17.51 12.38 6.72
C SER A 7 -18.14 11.15 7.36
N LEU A 8 -19.02 10.39 6.68
CA LEU A 8 -19.63 9.18 7.23
C LEU A 8 -18.65 7.99 7.27
N MET A 9 -17.80 7.83 6.25
CA MET A 9 -16.74 6.82 6.27
C MET A 9 -15.62 7.16 7.25
N ILE A 10 -15.25 8.45 7.36
CA ILE A 10 -14.33 8.93 8.38
C ILE A 10 -14.97 8.80 9.78
N LEU A 11 -16.28 9.05 9.93
CA LEU A 11 -16.99 8.81 11.19
C LEU A 11 -17.00 7.34 11.57
N LEU A 12 -17.32 6.42 10.65
CA LEU A 12 -17.33 4.98 10.92
C LEU A 12 -15.93 4.45 11.30
N ALA A 13 -14.86 5.05 10.78
CA ALA A 13 -13.49 4.78 11.20
C ALA A 13 -13.08 5.49 12.50
N ALA A 14 -13.74 6.59 12.87
CA ALA A 14 -13.41 7.41 14.04
C ALA A 14 -14.32 7.18 15.27
N THR A 15 -15.51 6.56 15.12
CA THR A 15 -16.50 6.39 16.20
C THR A 15 -16.27 5.16 17.08
N THR A 16 -15.13 4.50 16.98
CA THR A 16 -14.71 3.48 17.94
C THR A 16 -13.37 3.87 18.55
N ALA A 17 -13.31 5.04 19.18
CA ALA A 17 -12.16 5.47 19.95
C ALA A 17 -12.52 5.51 21.44
N GLN A 18 -12.04 4.53 22.18
CA GLN A 18 -11.41 4.82 23.46
C GLN A 18 -10.20 3.89 23.63
N ALA A 19 -9.15 4.17 22.88
CA ALA A 19 -7.83 3.60 23.14
C ALA A 19 -7.21 4.36 24.33
N GLY A 20 -6.88 3.63 25.39
CA GLY A 20 -6.10 4.17 26.51
C GLY A 20 -4.70 4.53 26.03
N LYS A 21 -4.21 5.72 26.39
CA LYS A 21 -2.82 6.12 26.12
C LYS A 21 -1.88 5.33 27.03
N THR A 22 -0.97 4.57 26.46
CA THR A 22 0.20 4.04 27.16
C THR A 22 1.46 4.58 26.50
N ASP A 23 2.15 5.48 27.20
CA ASP A 23 3.52 5.90 26.86
C ASP A 23 4.48 4.75 27.22
N GLN A 24 5.06 4.08 26.22
CA GLN A 24 6.19 3.17 26.43
C GLN A 24 7.24 3.40 25.35
N THR A 25 8.48 3.65 25.79
CA THR A 25 9.68 3.76 24.96
C THR A 25 10.43 2.42 25.00
N PHE A 26 10.69 1.82 23.83
CA PHE A 26 11.33 0.50 23.72
C PHE A 26 12.83 0.61 23.37
N GLY A 27 13.65 -0.24 24.00
CA GLY A 27 15.09 -0.39 23.76
C GLY A 27 15.43 -1.54 22.78
N PRO A 28 16.72 -1.72 22.42
CA PRO A 28 17.13 -2.44 21.20
C PRO A 28 17.35 -3.96 21.33
N SER A 29 16.86 -4.63 22.36
CA SER A 29 17.18 -6.06 22.60
C SER A 29 16.01 -7.01 22.29
N GLY A 30 16.16 -7.83 21.25
CA GLY A 30 15.38 -9.07 21.05
C GLY A 30 14.04 -8.88 20.34
N TRP A 31 13.97 -9.27 19.06
CA TRP A 31 12.78 -9.21 18.19
C TRP A 31 11.68 -10.22 18.54
N SER A 32 11.53 -10.60 19.82
CA SER A 32 10.54 -11.58 20.31
C SER A 32 9.63 -11.08 21.41
N ASP A 33 9.82 -9.89 21.95
CA ASP A 33 9.15 -9.55 23.20
C ASP A 33 7.80 -8.88 22.91
N THR A 34 6.82 -9.77 22.78
CA THR A 34 5.41 -9.56 23.11
C THR A 34 5.25 -8.47 24.17
N LEU A 35 4.31 -7.55 23.97
CA LEU A 35 3.85 -6.67 25.04
C LEU A 35 3.57 -7.54 26.28
N PRO A 36 4.19 -7.27 27.44
CA PRO A 36 3.85 -7.99 28.66
C PRO A 36 2.36 -7.80 28.97
N GLY A 37 1.55 -8.84 28.80
CA GLY A 37 0.11 -8.85 29.13
C GLY A 37 -0.88 -9.15 28.00
N HIS A 38 -0.45 -9.36 26.75
CA HIS A 38 -1.36 -9.75 25.64
C HIS A 38 -0.85 -10.96 24.87
N GLU A 39 -1.73 -11.92 24.57
CA GLU A 39 -1.42 -13.05 23.70
C GLU A 39 -1.09 -12.59 22.25
N GLY A 40 0.01 -13.12 21.70
CA GLY A 40 0.32 -13.14 20.27
C GLY A 40 1.58 -12.37 19.85
N THR A 41 2.41 -13.00 19.02
CA THR A 41 3.60 -12.42 18.39
C THR A 41 3.20 -11.33 17.37
N TYR A 42 3.99 -10.26 17.29
CA TYR A 42 3.89 -9.21 16.27
C TYR A 42 4.84 -9.54 15.11
N TYR A 43 4.31 -9.71 13.91
CA TYR A 43 5.09 -10.09 12.72
C TYR A 43 5.40 -8.87 11.83
N PHE A 44 4.44 -7.98 11.61
CA PHE A 44 4.54 -6.90 10.62
C PHE A 44 4.44 -5.50 11.24
N PHE A 45 3.63 -5.31 12.30
CA PHE A 45 3.55 -4.04 13.02
C PHE A 45 4.51 -4.02 14.20
N ARG A 46 5.42 -3.04 14.22
CA ARG A 46 6.50 -2.95 15.23
C ARG A 46 6.41 -1.76 16.18
N GLY A 47 5.44 -0.85 15.97
CA GLY A 47 5.29 0.34 16.81
C GLY A 47 6.50 1.28 16.83
N LEU A 48 7.35 1.24 15.79
CA LEU A 48 8.54 2.09 15.72
C LEU A 48 8.17 3.56 15.58
N ASP A 49 8.96 4.42 16.20
CA ASP A 49 8.76 5.86 16.24
C ASP A 49 9.51 6.60 15.12
N TYR A 50 9.93 5.87 14.08
CA TYR A 50 10.57 6.37 12.86
C TYR A 50 10.23 5.53 11.62
N GLY A 51 10.56 6.08 10.46
CA GLY A 51 10.43 5.46 9.14
C GLY A 51 8.98 5.19 8.73
N SER A 52 8.79 4.26 7.77
CA SER A 52 7.47 3.85 7.31
C SER A 52 6.60 3.25 8.43
N GLN A 53 7.20 2.55 9.40
CA GLN A 53 6.49 1.98 10.53
C GLN A 53 5.80 3.03 11.41
N HIS A 54 6.39 4.22 11.53
CA HIS A 54 5.78 5.33 12.28
C HIS A 54 4.52 5.90 11.59
N LEU A 55 4.37 5.63 10.30
CA LEU A 55 3.23 6.06 9.49
C LEU A 55 2.16 4.96 9.35
N ILE A 56 2.32 3.79 9.96
CA ILE A 56 1.29 2.76 9.91
C ILE A 56 0.05 3.25 10.66
N HIS A 57 -1.05 3.39 9.92
CA HIS A 57 -2.35 3.77 10.45
C HIS A 57 -3.45 3.30 9.47
N PRO A 58 -4.62 2.85 9.94
CA PRO A 58 -5.72 2.36 9.09
C PRO A 58 -6.12 3.35 7.99
N LEU A 59 -6.27 4.63 8.33
CA LEU A 59 -6.61 5.67 7.34
C LEU A 59 -5.51 5.85 6.28
N ARG A 60 -4.24 5.67 6.62
CA ARG A 60 -3.13 5.78 5.65
C ARG A 60 -3.11 4.59 4.70
N LEU A 61 -3.38 3.38 5.21
CA LEU A 61 -3.57 2.19 4.37
C LEU A 61 -4.71 2.41 3.35
N ILE A 62 -5.87 2.89 3.82
CA ILE A 62 -7.02 3.20 2.95
C ILE A 62 -6.66 4.25 1.89
N ILE A 63 -5.92 5.31 2.24
CA ILE A 63 -5.53 6.34 1.26
C ILE A 63 -4.48 5.83 0.27
N ASN A 64 -3.43 5.17 0.75
CA ASN A 64 -2.34 4.66 -0.10
C ASN A 64 -2.84 3.62 -1.10
N GLY A 65 -3.64 2.69 -0.62
CA GLY A 65 -4.16 1.62 -1.44
C GLY A 65 -5.41 2.05 -2.22
N GLY A 66 -6.42 2.63 -1.56
CA GLY A 66 -7.70 2.95 -2.19
C GLY A 66 -7.65 4.05 -3.26
N TYR A 67 -6.59 4.87 -3.28
CA TYR A 67 -6.34 5.85 -4.33
C TYR A 67 -5.06 5.58 -5.13
N GLY A 68 -4.44 4.41 -4.96
CA GLY A 68 -3.17 4.06 -5.61
C GLY A 68 -3.25 4.20 -7.12
N ILE A 69 -4.39 3.81 -7.71
CA ILE A 69 -4.60 3.84 -9.15
C ILE A 69 -4.68 5.26 -9.76
N LEU A 70 -4.86 6.29 -8.94
CA LEU A 70 -4.82 7.68 -9.39
C LEU A 70 -3.41 8.15 -9.81
N ALA A 71 -2.37 7.39 -9.45
CA ALA A 71 -0.98 7.67 -9.84
C ALA A 71 -0.64 7.27 -11.30
N VAL A 72 -1.58 6.65 -12.03
CA VAL A 72 -1.37 6.17 -13.41
C VAL A 72 -1.53 7.30 -14.44
N ASP A 73 -0.77 7.25 -15.54
CA ASP A 73 -0.61 8.34 -16.51
C ASP A 73 -1.92 8.92 -17.07
N ASN A 74 -2.93 8.10 -17.28
CA ASN A 74 -4.20 8.51 -17.89
C ASN A 74 -5.33 8.79 -16.87
N ARG A 75 -5.03 8.94 -15.57
CA ARG A 75 -6.05 9.24 -14.53
C ARG A 75 -5.91 10.63 -13.91
N ASP A 76 -7.03 11.28 -13.58
CA ASP A 76 -7.03 12.56 -12.85
C ASP A 76 -6.76 12.27 -11.37
N ASN A 77 -5.71 12.86 -10.81
CA ASN A 77 -5.26 12.59 -9.45
C ASN A 77 -6.02 13.40 -8.37
N ARG A 78 -7.15 14.04 -8.72
CA ARG A 78 -8.03 14.70 -7.76
C ARG A 78 -9.12 13.75 -7.29
N PRO A 79 -9.15 13.34 -6.01
CA PRO A 79 -10.21 12.48 -5.48
C PRO A 79 -11.61 13.05 -5.74
N GLY A 80 -11.78 14.37 -5.67
CA GLY A 80 -13.07 15.04 -5.90
C GLY A 80 -13.63 14.92 -7.33
N LYS A 81 -12.87 14.38 -8.29
CA LYS A 81 -13.32 14.13 -9.67
C LYS A 81 -13.69 12.69 -9.95
N VAL A 82 -13.45 11.78 -9.01
CA VAL A 82 -13.85 10.38 -9.15
C VAL A 82 -15.37 10.30 -9.14
N ALA A 83 -15.95 9.54 -10.08
CA ALA A 83 -17.37 9.29 -10.17
C ALA A 83 -17.82 8.21 -9.15
N TYR A 84 -17.57 8.43 -7.86
CA TYR A 84 -17.75 7.43 -6.79
C TYR A 84 -19.13 6.76 -6.80
N ALA A 85 -20.20 7.51 -7.09
CA ALA A 85 -21.55 6.95 -7.12
C ALA A 85 -21.68 5.84 -8.19
N THR A 86 -21.16 6.10 -9.39
CA THR A 86 -21.15 5.12 -10.48
C THR A 86 -20.24 3.95 -10.14
N GLY A 87 -19.01 4.22 -9.69
CA GLY A 87 -18.07 3.17 -9.28
C GLY A 87 -18.62 2.27 -8.17
N MET A 88 -19.23 2.84 -7.12
CA MET A 88 -19.88 2.08 -6.04
C MET A 88 -21.01 1.20 -6.54
N VAL A 89 -21.86 1.72 -7.42
CA VAL A 89 -22.94 0.93 -8.03
C VAL A 89 -22.35 -0.22 -8.84
N ASN A 90 -21.36 0.06 -9.69
CA ASN A 90 -20.78 -0.96 -10.56
C ASN A 90 -20.08 -2.08 -9.77
N VAL A 91 -19.24 -1.73 -8.81
CA VAL A 91 -18.54 -2.69 -7.96
C VAL A 91 -19.56 -3.52 -7.17
N SER A 92 -20.56 -2.89 -6.56
CA SER A 92 -21.60 -3.61 -5.80
C SER A 92 -22.40 -4.57 -6.70
N GLU A 93 -22.77 -4.16 -7.91
CA GLU A 93 -23.49 -5.00 -8.87
C GLU A 93 -22.68 -6.25 -9.24
N ASN A 94 -21.37 -6.10 -9.52
CA ASN A 94 -20.47 -7.21 -9.83
C ASN A 94 -20.24 -8.13 -8.62
N LEU A 95 -20.08 -7.58 -7.41
CA LEU A 95 -19.88 -8.38 -6.19
C LEU A 95 -21.12 -9.17 -5.76
N ILE A 96 -22.32 -8.59 -5.94
CA ILE A 96 -23.59 -9.26 -5.64
C ILE A 96 -23.91 -10.32 -6.70
N ASN A 97 -23.51 -10.10 -7.96
CA ASN A 97 -23.78 -10.99 -9.09
C ASN A 97 -22.49 -11.49 -9.76
N PRO A 98 -21.60 -12.21 -9.04
CA PRO A 98 -20.29 -12.57 -9.57
C PRO A 98 -20.37 -13.48 -10.80
N PHE A 99 -21.35 -14.39 -10.84
CA PHE A 99 -21.56 -15.27 -11.99
C PHE A 99 -21.99 -14.53 -13.25
N TRP A 100 -22.70 -13.41 -13.13
CA TRP A 100 -23.05 -12.59 -14.29
C TRP A 100 -21.79 -11.99 -14.92
N ALA A 101 -20.90 -11.43 -14.09
CA ALA A 101 -19.63 -10.86 -14.54
C ALA A 101 -18.75 -11.94 -15.22
N ILE A 102 -18.54 -13.07 -14.52
CA ILE A 102 -17.73 -14.19 -15.03
C ILE A 102 -18.31 -14.77 -16.32
N THR A 103 -19.64 -14.89 -16.43
CA THR A 103 -20.28 -15.44 -17.65
C THR A 103 -20.12 -14.49 -18.83
N LYS A 104 -20.09 -13.18 -18.59
CA LYS A 104 -19.92 -12.17 -19.64
C LYS A 104 -18.49 -12.09 -20.17
N VAL A 105 -17.50 -12.29 -19.30
CA VAL A 105 -16.08 -12.41 -19.70
C VAL A 105 -15.79 -13.78 -20.32
N GLY A 106 -16.40 -14.84 -19.78
CA GLY A 106 -16.10 -16.23 -20.11
C GLY A 106 -15.29 -16.87 -18.99
N PHE A 107 -15.77 -18.02 -18.50
CA PHE A 107 -15.18 -18.69 -17.33
C PHE A 107 -13.69 -19.04 -17.49
N TRP A 108 -13.29 -19.53 -18.67
CA TRP A 108 -11.89 -19.88 -18.93
C TRP A 108 -10.99 -18.65 -19.10
N ASP A 109 -11.52 -17.57 -19.66
CA ASP A 109 -10.77 -16.31 -19.76
C ASP A 109 -10.58 -15.69 -18.38
N PHE A 110 -11.63 -15.67 -17.55
CA PHE A 110 -11.52 -15.29 -16.13
C PHE A 110 -10.43 -16.10 -15.41
N LEU A 111 -10.50 -17.44 -15.46
CA LEU A 111 -9.50 -18.28 -14.79
C LEU A 111 -8.09 -18.04 -15.32
N SER A 112 -7.90 -17.98 -16.64
CA SER A 112 -6.56 -17.89 -17.24
C SER A 112 -5.90 -16.51 -17.11
N THR A 113 -6.70 -15.45 -16.98
CA THR A 113 -6.20 -14.07 -16.87
C THR A 113 -6.10 -13.62 -15.42
N GLN A 114 -7.08 -13.96 -14.58
CA GLN A 114 -7.19 -13.46 -13.21
C GLN A 114 -6.65 -14.42 -12.15
N VAL A 115 -6.77 -15.73 -12.37
CA VAL A 115 -6.56 -16.72 -11.28
C VAL A 115 -5.32 -17.58 -11.49
N ILE A 116 -5.11 -18.11 -12.68
CA ILE A 116 -4.09 -19.11 -12.96
C ILE A 116 -2.86 -18.42 -13.57
N PRO A 117 -1.65 -18.57 -12.98
CA PRO A 117 -0.44 -17.92 -13.46
C PRO A 117 0.18 -18.65 -14.67
N ILE A 118 -0.56 -18.76 -15.77
CA ILE A 118 -0.15 -19.52 -16.97
C ILE A 118 0.34 -18.65 -18.13
N SER A 119 0.14 -17.33 -18.07
CA SER A 119 0.51 -16.41 -19.16
C SER A 119 1.64 -15.47 -18.77
N ILE A 120 2.76 -15.53 -19.49
CA ILE A 120 3.84 -14.53 -19.41
C ILE A 120 3.60 -13.29 -20.29
N ASN A 121 2.50 -13.27 -21.06
CA ASN A 121 2.11 -12.10 -21.85
C ASN A 121 1.46 -11.06 -20.93
N SER A 122 2.01 -9.85 -20.88
CA SER A 122 1.54 -8.76 -20.00
C SER A 122 0.06 -8.42 -20.20
N GLY A 123 -0.48 -8.63 -21.41
CA GLY A 123 -1.91 -8.46 -21.69
C GLY A 123 -2.84 -9.48 -21.02
N ARG A 124 -2.31 -10.59 -20.50
CA ARG A 124 -3.05 -11.66 -19.82
C ARG A 124 -2.45 -12.00 -18.45
N ALA A 125 -1.70 -11.07 -17.87
CA ALA A 125 -1.01 -11.23 -16.59
C ALA A 125 -1.72 -10.51 -15.43
N GLN A 126 -3.03 -10.31 -15.52
CA GLN A 126 -3.84 -9.68 -14.47
C GLN A 126 -3.76 -10.46 -13.14
N TYR A 127 -3.48 -11.76 -13.19
CA TYR A 127 -3.18 -12.57 -12.01
C TYR A 127 -2.02 -12.01 -11.18
N TRP A 128 -1.04 -11.32 -11.78
CA TRP A 128 0.14 -10.88 -11.05
C TRP A 128 -0.20 -9.85 -9.95
N PRO A 129 -0.90 -8.74 -10.24
CA PRO A 129 -1.48 -7.88 -9.20
C PRO A 129 -2.33 -8.65 -8.17
N ASN A 130 -3.13 -9.62 -8.59
CA ASN A 130 -3.99 -10.38 -7.69
C ASN A 130 -3.19 -11.21 -6.67
N TYR A 131 -2.12 -11.86 -7.10
CA TYR A 131 -1.22 -12.59 -6.19
C TYR A 131 -0.38 -11.63 -5.33
N MET A 132 0.21 -10.60 -5.92
CA MET A 132 1.20 -9.78 -5.23
C MET A 132 0.58 -8.73 -4.33
N ASN A 133 -0.50 -8.08 -4.78
CA ASN A 133 -1.16 -7.00 -4.05
C ASN A 133 -2.34 -7.50 -3.23
N HIS A 134 -3.21 -8.36 -3.76
CA HIS A 134 -4.41 -8.80 -3.03
C HIS A 134 -4.13 -9.98 -2.08
N LEU A 135 -3.49 -11.05 -2.57
CA LEU A 135 -3.17 -12.21 -1.73
C LEU A 135 -2.04 -11.90 -0.74
N LEU A 136 -0.84 -11.56 -1.23
CA LEU A 136 0.32 -11.34 -0.37
C LEU A 136 0.26 -9.99 0.33
N GLY A 137 0.09 -8.90 -0.43
CA GLY A 137 0.00 -7.55 0.10
C GLY A 137 -1.21 -7.37 1.03
N GLY A 138 -2.41 -7.76 0.58
CA GLY A 138 -3.66 -7.63 1.33
C GLY A 138 -3.68 -8.52 2.57
N GLY A 139 -3.19 -9.77 2.46
CA GLY A 139 -3.03 -10.67 3.59
C GLY A 139 -2.05 -10.14 4.66
N MET A 140 -0.87 -9.66 4.24
CA MET A 140 0.09 -9.02 5.14
C MET A 140 -0.50 -7.78 5.79
N SER A 141 -1.20 -6.93 5.02
CA SER A 141 -1.83 -5.71 5.50
C SER A 141 -2.95 -6.03 6.51
N TYR A 142 -3.73 -7.09 6.28
CA TYR A 142 -4.71 -7.60 7.26
C TYR A 142 -4.02 -7.92 8.59
N ARG A 143 -2.95 -8.73 8.55
CA ARG A 143 -2.24 -9.12 9.78
C ARG A 143 -1.59 -7.92 10.46
N MET A 144 -0.98 -7.02 9.69
CA MET A 144 -0.41 -5.77 10.21
C MET A 144 -1.47 -4.88 10.87
N MET A 145 -2.69 -4.79 10.32
CA MET A 145 -3.78 -4.03 10.92
C MET A 145 -4.36 -4.71 12.15
N GLU A 146 -4.49 -6.04 12.16
CA GLU A 146 -4.88 -6.81 13.35
C GLU A 146 -3.90 -6.52 14.50
N GLU A 147 -2.61 -6.58 14.19
CA GLU A 147 -1.52 -6.26 15.11
C GLU A 147 -1.57 -4.79 15.58
N TYR A 148 -1.75 -3.84 14.67
CA TYR A 148 -1.93 -2.43 15.01
C TYR A 148 -3.09 -2.25 16.00
N TYR A 149 -4.26 -2.83 15.73
CA TYR A 149 -5.43 -2.68 16.60
C TYR A 149 -5.23 -3.35 17.95
N ARG A 150 -4.56 -4.50 17.99
CA ARG A 150 -4.19 -5.19 19.23
C ARG A 150 -3.23 -4.33 20.07
N TYR A 151 -2.20 -3.76 19.45
CA TYR A 151 -1.25 -2.86 20.11
C TYR A 151 -1.95 -1.64 20.73
N HIS A 152 -3.00 -1.13 20.08
CA HIS A 152 -3.79 0.01 20.57
C HIS A 152 -4.97 -0.40 21.48
N GLY A 153 -5.05 -1.65 21.94
CA GLY A 153 -6.04 -2.10 22.92
C GLY A 153 -7.48 -2.18 22.41
N TRP A 154 -7.70 -2.40 21.11
CA TRP A 154 -9.05 -2.58 20.57
C TRP A 154 -9.66 -3.92 21.00
N HIS A 155 -10.96 -3.92 21.30
CA HIS A 155 -11.65 -5.11 21.80
C HIS A 155 -11.76 -6.24 20.76
N ASN A 156 -11.91 -5.90 19.48
CA ASN A 156 -11.98 -6.86 18.37
C ASN A 156 -10.99 -6.49 17.24
N PRO A 157 -9.68 -6.74 17.43
CA PRO A 157 -8.65 -6.35 16.46
C PRO A 157 -8.84 -6.97 15.08
N LYS A 158 -9.27 -8.25 15.02
CA LYS A 158 -9.55 -8.96 13.77
C LYS A 158 -10.70 -8.33 13.01
N GLY A 159 -11.82 -8.05 13.68
CA GLY A 159 -12.97 -7.40 13.05
C GLY A 159 -12.65 -5.99 12.53
N ALA A 160 -11.85 -5.22 13.30
CA ALA A 160 -11.40 -3.90 12.88
C ALA A 160 -10.44 -3.96 11.67
N ALA A 161 -9.52 -4.94 11.65
CA ALA A 161 -8.63 -5.20 10.52
C ALA A 161 -9.40 -5.61 9.27
N LEU A 162 -10.35 -6.56 9.38
CA LEU A 162 -11.25 -6.94 8.28
C LEU A 162 -12.01 -5.74 7.72
N SER A 163 -12.54 -4.88 8.60
CA SER A 163 -13.26 -3.68 8.18
C SER A 163 -12.36 -2.70 7.44
N THR A 164 -11.13 -2.50 7.92
CA THR A 164 -10.13 -1.64 7.26
C THR A 164 -9.78 -2.15 5.88
N LEU A 165 -9.51 -3.44 5.76
CA LEU A 165 -9.14 -4.08 4.49
C LEU A 165 -10.31 -4.06 3.50
N PHE A 166 -11.54 -4.30 3.97
CA PHE A 166 -12.73 -4.18 3.13
C PHE A 166 -12.88 -2.75 2.59
N VAL A 167 -12.80 -1.73 3.45
CA VAL A 167 -12.91 -0.33 3.02
C VAL A 167 -11.80 0.05 2.06
N TYR A 168 -10.56 -0.37 2.34
CA TYR A 168 -9.42 -0.16 1.44
C TYR A 168 -9.71 -0.77 0.06
N HIS A 169 -9.86 -2.09 -0.06
CA HIS A 169 -9.99 -2.73 -1.37
C HIS A 169 -11.27 -2.28 -2.09
N PHE A 170 -12.37 -2.05 -1.36
CA PHE A 170 -13.61 -1.60 -2.00
C PHE A 170 -13.45 -0.20 -2.57
N LEU A 171 -12.77 0.69 -1.84
CA LEU A 171 -12.48 2.02 -2.34
C LEU A 171 -11.54 1.99 -3.54
N ASN A 172 -10.53 1.10 -3.55
CA ASN A 172 -9.68 0.90 -4.73
C ASN A 172 -10.54 0.59 -5.96
N GLU A 173 -11.42 -0.41 -5.86
CA GLU A 173 -12.29 -0.81 -6.98
C GLU A 173 -13.24 0.30 -7.41
N VAL A 174 -13.78 1.07 -6.47
CA VAL A 174 -14.65 2.22 -6.80
C VAL A 174 -13.90 3.29 -7.56
N VAL A 175 -12.67 3.60 -7.15
CA VAL A 175 -11.82 4.61 -7.80
C VAL A 175 -11.33 4.11 -9.16
N GLU A 176 -11.01 2.83 -9.26
CA GLU A 176 -10.64 2.11 -10.49
C GLU A 176 -11.79 2.11 -11.51
N ASN A 177 -13.01 1.78 -11.08
CA ASN A 177 -14.16 1.70 -11.97
C ASN A 177 -14.64 3.09 -12.40
N ASN A 178 -14.48 4.11 -11.56
CA ASN A 178 -14.82 5.50 -11.86
C ASN A 178 -16.22 5.64 -12.49
N ASP A 179 -16.32 6.02 -13.75
CA ASP A 179 -17.56 6.24 -14.52
C ASP A 179 -17.99 5.02 -15.35
N TYR A 180 -17.21 3.94 -15.34
CA TYR A 180 -17.57 2.69 -16.00
C TYR A 180 -18.72 1.98 -15.29
N ARG A 181 -19.66 1.46 -16.10
CA ARG A 181 -20.72 0.56 -15.65
C ARG A 181 -20.85 -0.62 -16.60
N GLY A 182 -20.69 -1.82 -16.07
CA GLY A 182 -20.74 -3.05 -16.84
C GLY A 182 -20.09 -4.22 -16.08
N PRO A 183 -20.10 -5.40 -16.70
CA PRO A 183 -19.36 -6.56 -16.20
C PRO A 183 -17.90 -6.20 -15.96
N SER A 184 -17.37 -6.59 -14.82
CA SER A 184 -15.96 -6.53 -14.48
C SER A 184 -15.64 -7.71 -13.58
N ASP A 185 -14.74 -8.58 -14.04
CA ASP A 185 -14.33 -9.79 -13.35
C ASP A 185 -13.20 -9.54 -12.34
N ASP A 186 -12.53 -8.40 -12.45
CA ASP A 186 -11.43 -7.95 -11.60
C ASP A 186 -11.86 -7.78 -10.12
N PRO A 187 -12.89 -6.95 -9.77
CA PRO A 187 -13.42 -6.91 -8.40
C PRO A 187 -13.89 -8.28 -7.88
N VAL A 188 -14.37 -9.16 -8.77
CA VAL A 188 -14.85 -10.49 -8.40
C VAL A 188 -13.69 -11.38 -7.99
N ALA A 189 -12.59 -11.39 -8.75
CA ALA A 189 -11.38 -12.12 -8.39
C ALA A 189 -10.85 -11.66 -7.02
N ASP A 190 -10.76 -10.36 -6.82
CA ASP A 190 -10.19 -9.78 -5.60
C ASP A 190 -11.01 -10.13 -4.36
N PHE A 191 -12.31 -9.86 -4.38
CA PHE A 191 -13.16 -10.00 -3.20
C PHE A 191 -13.56 -11.43 -2.89
N TRP A 192 -13.72 -12.29 -3.91
CA TRP A 192 -14.19 -13.66 -3.70
C TRP A 192 -13.06 -14.69 -3.64
N ILE A 193 -11.85 -14.36 -4.11
CA ILE A 193 -10.72 -15.29 -4.15
C ILE A 193 -9.53 -14.74 -3.37
N PHE A 194 -8.91 -13.67 -3.85
CA PHE A 194 -7.56 -13.30 -3.40
C PHE A 194 -7.53 -12.64 -2.02
N ASN A 195 -8.43 -11.69 -1.72
CA ASN A 195 -8.50 -11.07 -0.41
C ASN A 195 -8.86 -12.11 0.69
N PRO A 196 -9.88 -12.97 0.54
CA PRO A 196 -10.16 -14.03 1.51
C PRO A 196 -9.00 -15.02 1.66
N ALA A 197 -8.38 -15.45 0.56
CA ALA A 197 -7.24 -16.34 0.61
C ALA A 197 -6.04 -15.71 1.32
N GLY A 198 -5.81 -14.40 1.12
CA GLY A 198 -4.74 -13.65 1.77
C GLY A 198 -4.97 -13.54 3.27
N ILE A 199 -6.20 -13.21 3.68
CA ILE A 199 -6.62 -13.19 5.08
C ILE A 199 -6.42 -14.56 5.73
N LEU A 200 -6.83 -15.65 5.06
CA LEU A 200 -6.67 -17.01 5.58
C LEU A 200 -5.18 -17.39 5.71
N LEU A 201 -4.38 -17.08 4.69
CA LEU A 201 -2.94 -17.34 4.67
C LEU A 201 -2.24 -16.62 5.83
N PHE A 202 -2.48 -15.32 6.01
CA PHE A 202 -1.78 -14.52 7.03
C PHE A 202 -2.43 -14.58 8.43
N SER A 203 -3.61 -15.19 8.55
CA SER A 203 -4.15 -15.62 9.85
C SER A 203 -3.40 -16.83 10.41
N ASN A 204 -2.60 -17.52 9.60
CA ASN A 204 -1.74 -18.62 10.03
C ASN A 204 -0.38 -18.09 10.49
N ASP A 205 -0.03 -18.32 11.76
CA ASP A 205 1.21 -17.81 12.35
C ASP A 205 2.48 -18.38 11.68
N THR A 206 2.46 -19.61 11.17
CA THR A 206 3.61 -20.18 10.43
C THR A 206 3.85 -19.44 9.13
N ALA A 207 2.78 -19.14 8.38
CA ALA A 207 2.89 -18.35 7.17
C ALA A 207 3.34 -16.91 7.49
N ALA A 208 2.69 -16.24 8.45
CA ALA A 208 3.08 -14.89 8.87
C ALA A 208 4.54 -14.83 9.32
N ARG A 209 5.01 -15.82 10.08
CA ARG A 209 6.41 -15.99 10.47
C ARG A 209 7.33 -16.15 9.27
N PHE A 210 7.02 -17.02 8.32
CA PHE A 210 7.83 -17.18 7.12
C PHE A 210 7.98 -15.86 6.35
N PHE A 211 6.89 -15.13 6.13
CA PHE A 211 6.96 -13.85 5.42
C PHE A 211 7.70 -12.78 6.22
N SER A 212 7.52 -12.70 7.54
CA SER A 212 8.14 -11.65 8.39
C SER A 212 9.58 -11.93 8.80
N GLU A 213 9.93 -13.19 9.11
CA GLU A 213 11.22 -13.59 9.67
C GLU A 213 12.15 -14.23 8.63
N THR A 214 11.62 -14.87 7.57
CA THR A 214 12.45 -15.47 6.51
C THR A 214 12.56 -14.57 5.29
N LEU A 215 11.43 -14.01 4.83
CA LEU A 215 11.41 -13.08 3.69
C LEU A 215 11.52 -11.62 4.11
N HIS A 216 11.50 -11.33 5.41
CA HIS A 216 11.58 -9.96 5.94
C HIS A 216 10.62 -9.01 5.20
N MET A 217 9.39 -9.46 4.99
CA MET A 217 8.35 -8.70 4.32
C MET A 217 7.93 -7.48 5.16
N THR A 218 7.76 -6.33 4.53
CA THR A 218 7.42 -5.07 5.21
C THR A 218 6.61 -4.14 4.31
N ASP A 219 5.86 -3.24 4.94
CA ASP A 219 5.15 -2.14 4.29
C ASP A 219 6.08 -0.94 4.14
N TRP A 220 6.33 -0.57 2.89
CA TRP A 220 7.09 0.60 2.48
C TRP A 220 6.21 1.55 1.67
N SER A 221 4.93 1.65 2.06
CA SER A 221 3.98 2.53 1.40
C SER A 221 4.45 3.98 1.44
N TYR A 222 4.04 4.74 0.42
CA TYR A 222 4.45 6.12 0.30
C TYR A 222 3.76 7.03 1.33
N GLN A 223 4.10 8.31 1.27
CA GLN A 223 3.55 9.36 2.12
C GLN A 223 2.53 10.15 1.29
N PRO A 224 1.22 9.85 1.36
CA PRO A 224 0.22 10.58 0.60
C PRO A 224 0.27 12.06 0.92
N MET A 225 0.21 12.91 -0.10
CA MET A 225 0.23 14.35 0.03
C MET A 225 -0.99 14.95 -0.66
N MET A 226 -1.63 15.91 0.01
CA MET A 226 -2.71 16.69 -0.56
C MET A 226 -2.19 18.07 -0.98
N LEU A 227 -2.43 18.47 -2.22
CA LEU A 227 -2.15 19.81 -2.71
C LEU A 227 -3.39 20.71 -2.48
N PRO A 228 -3.37 21.65 -1.51
CA PRO A 228 -4.60 22.33 -1.08
C PRO A 228 -5.22 23.23 -2.15
N ILE A 229 -4.42 23.72 -3.11
CA ILE A 229 -4.88 24.71 -4.10
C ILE A 229 -5.86 24.13 -5.12
N ASN A 230 -5.72 22.85 -5.46
CA ASN A 230 -6.51 22.18 -6.50
C ASN A 230 -7.06 20.81 -6.06
N GLY A 231 -6.74 20.37 -4.85
CA GLY A 231 -7.21 19.11 -4.27
C GLY A 231 -6.58 17.87 -4.91
N GLU A 232 -5.40 17.99 -5.52
CA GLU A 232 -4.66 16.84 -6.06
C GLU A 232 -4.08 16.00 -4.92
N LEU A 233 -4.29 14.69 -4.99
CA LEU A 233 -3.63 13.71 -4.15
C LEU A 233 -2.44 13.15 -4.93
N PHE A 234 -1.25 13.17 -4.32
CA PHE A 234 -0.04 12.67 -4.96
C PHE A 234 0.84 11.92 -3.95
N ASN A 235 1.78 11.13 -4.47
CA ASN A 235 2.67 10.29 -3.65
C ASN A 235 1.92 9.33 -2.72
N GLN A 236 0.70 8.95 -3.07
CA GLN A 236 0.00 7.79 -2.54
C GLN A 236 0.47 6.56 -3.32
N GLY A 237 0.56 5.43 -2.63
CA GLY A 237 0.88 4.16 -3.25
C GLY A 237 1.20 3.13 -2.19
N GLN A 238 0.48 2.02 -2.24
CA GLN A 238 0.75 0.85 -1.42
C GLN A 238 1.96 0.12 -2.00
N ASN A 239 3.04 0.00 -1.22
CA ASN A 239 4.24 -0.71 -1.65
C ASN A 239 4.77 -1.60 -0.53
N TYR A 240 5.37 -2.71 -0.95
CA TYR A 240 5.92 -3.73 -0.07
C TYR A 240 7.35 -4.03 -0.47
N ALA A 241 8.12 -4.53 0.48
CA ALA A 241 9.46 -5.05 0.22
C ALA A 241 9.65 -6.39 0.89
N VAL A 242 10.45 -7.26 0.27
CA VAL A 242 11.00 -8.49 0.85
C VAL A 242 12.51 -8.47 0.72
N LYS A 243 13.18 -9.06 1.71
CA LYS A 243 14.62 -9.28 1.73
C LYS A 243 14.88 -10.72 2.12
N TYR A 244 15.41 -11.52 1.21
CA TYR A 244 15.82 -12.89 1.51
C TYR A 244 17.33 -12.93 1.82
N HIS A 245 17.67 -13.21 3.07
CA HIS A 245 19.07 -13.26 3.51
C HIS A 245 19.86 -14.35 2.78
N LEU A 246 20.99 -13.95 2.18
CA LEU A 246 21.90 -14.85 1.46
C LEU A 246 22.99 -15.42 2.36
N ASN A 247 23.08 -14.94 3.60
CA ASN A 247 24.03 -15.41 4.60
C ASN A 247 23.40 -15.38 6.00
N ASN A 248 23.98 -16.14 6.94
CA ASN A 248 23.48 -16.24 8.32
C ASN A 248 23.56 -14.91 9.09
N ALA A 249 24.42 -13.99 8.67
CA ALA A 249 24.57 -12.69 9.30
C ALA A 249 23.49 -11.67 8.84
N GLY A 250 22.71 -12.00 7.81
CA GLY A 250 21.75 -11.08 7.19
C GLY A 250 22.37 -9.85 6.54
N SER A 251 23.69 -9.84 6.34
CA SER A 251 24.43 -8.67 5.84
C SER A 251 24.30 -8.46 4.33
N ALA A 252 23.87 -9.50 3.60
CA ALA A 252 23.53 -9.43 2.19
C ALA A 252 22.21 -10.18 1.94
N SER A 253 21.31 -9.56 1.18
CA SER A 253 20.01 -10.16 0.83
C SER A 253 19.66 -9.94 -0.64
N LEU A 254 18.94 -10.90 -1.22
CA LEU A 254 18.12 -10.62 -2.40
C LEU A 254 17.00 -9.67 -1.98
N PHE A 255 16.73 -8.65 -2.79
CA PHE A 255 15.74 -7.62 -2.50
C PHE A 255 14.70 -7.56 -3.60
N TYR A 256 13.44 -7.48 -3.21
CA TYR A 256 12.35 -7.23 -4.15
C TYR A 256 11.37 -6.24 -3.54
N HIS A 257 11.08 -5.17 -4.28
CA HIS A 257 10.11 -4.13 -3.93
C HIS A 257 8.99 -4.13 -4.97
N TRP A 258 7.74 -4.15 -4.50
CA TRP A 258 6.59 -4.15 -5.38
C TRP A 258 5.42 -3.32 -4.88
N GLY A 259 4.44 -3.09 -5.75
CA GLY A 259 3.24 -2.31 -5.49
C GLY A 259 2.85 -1.59 -6.77
N GLY A 260 3.07 -0.27 -6.82
CA GLY A 260 3.03 0.48 -8.08
C GLY A 260 4.27 0.28 -8.95
N HIS A 261 5.35 -0.17 -8.34
CA HIS A 261 6.63 -0.49 -8.95
C HIS A 261 6.91 -1.99 -8.83
N ALA A 262 7.92 -2.50 -9.53
CA ALA A 262 8.45 -3.84 -9.37
C ALA A 262 9.97 -3.80 -9.62
N GLU A 263 10.76 -3.67 -8.55
CA GLU A 263 12.22 -3.62 -8.63
C GLU A 263 12.85 -4.84 -7.94
N LEU A 264 13.73 -5.54 -8.66
CA LEU A 264 14.58 -6.61 -8.14
C LEU A 264 16.01 -6.11 -7.96
N GLY A 265 16.66 -6.50 -6.88
CA GLY A 265 18.08 -6.21 -6.68
C GLY A 265 18.63 -6.77 -5.37
N MET A 266 19.43 -5.97 -4.68
CA MET A 266 20.22 -6.40 -3.52
C MET A 266 20.05 -5.45 -2.34
N SER A 267 20.23 -5.99 -1.14
CA SER A 267 20.30 -5.23 0.11
C SER A 267 21.56 -5.56 0.88
N PHE A 268 22.14 -4.55 1.54
CA PHE A 268 23.30 -4.70 2.41
C PHE A 268 23.00 -4.11 3.78
N THR A 269 23.05 -4.95 4.81
CA THR A 269 22.68 -4.60 6.19
C THR A 269 23.92 -4.61 7.08
N ASP A 270 24.08 -3.57 7.90
CA ASP A 270 25.14 -3.53 8.90
C ASP A 270 24.70 -4.14 10.25
N SER A 271 25.63 -4.22 11.20
CA SER A 271 25.36 -4.77 12.53
C SER A 271 24.41 -3.92 13.38
N GLN A 272 24.15 -2.67 12.99
CA GLN A 272 23.17 -1.80 13.63
C GLN A 272 21.78 -1.92 12.98
N GLY A 273 21.61 -2.83 12.01
CA GLY A 273 20.36 -3.04 11.28
C GLY A 273 20.04 -1.92 10.30
N ARG A 274 21.01 -1.06 9.95
CA ARG A 274 20.87 -0.09 8.86
C ARG A 274 21.12 -0.80 7.55
N CYS A 275 20.26 -0.56 6.58
CA CYS A 275 20.27 -1.30 5.33
C CYS A 275 20.16 -0.33 4.15
N VAL A 276 20.98 -0.58 3.13
CA VAL A 276 20.84 0.07 1.83
C VAL A 276 20.42 -0.99 0.83
N SER A 277 19.30 -0.75 0.17
CA SER A 277 18.77 -1.59 -0.90
C SER A 277 18.80 -0.83 -2.22
N TRP A 278 19.01 -1.54 -3.31
CA TRP A 278 18.81 -0.99 -4.64
C TRP A 278 18.17 -2.04 -5.53
N GLY A 279 17.45 -1.57 -6.56
CA GLY A 279 16.81 -2.45 -7.51
C GLY A 279 16.57 -1.78 -8.86
N LEU A 280 16.45 -2.62 -9.88
CA LEU A 280 16.05 -2.25 -11.23
C LEU A 280 14.80 -3.04 -11.59
N GLY A 281 13.92 -2.45 -12.39
CA GLY A 281 12.76 -3.18 -12.88
C GLY A 281 11.81 -2.32 -13.67
N LEU A 282 10.52 -2.53 -13.42
CA LEU A 282 9.43 -1.98 -14.23
C LEU A 282 8.38 -1.31 -13.34
N VAL A 283 7.71 -0.31 -13.89
CA VAL A 283 6.61 0.43 -13.25
C VAL A 283 5.43 0.53 -14.21
N ALA A 284 4.21 0.48 -13.67
CA ALA A 284 3.00 0.71 -14.44
C ALA A 284 2.96 2.15 -14.97
N LYS A 285 2.81 2.31 -16.29
CA LYS A 285 2.80 3.62 -16.97
C LYS A 285 1.38 3.98 -17.43
N ASN A 286 0.77 3.19 -18.31
CA ASN A 286 -0.58 3.46 -18.83
C ASN A 286 -1.49 2.27 -18.59
N LEU A 287 -2.76 2.53 -18.23
CA LEU A 287 -3.83 1.55 -18.45
C LEU A 287 -4.21 1.58 -19.93
N VAL A 288 -4.05 0.44 -20.60
CA VAL A 288 -4.41 0.24 -22.01
C VAL A 288 -5.58 -0.73 -22.06
N ASP A 289 -6.69 -0.30 -22.66
CA ASP A 289 -7.84 -1.17 -22.90
C ASP A 289 -7.45 -2.21 -23.96
N ILE A 290 -7.53 -3.50 -23.63
CA ILE A 290 -7.28 -4.60 -24.57
C ILE A 290 -8.56 -4.90 -25.36
N ASP A 291 -9.69 -4.84 -24.68
CA ASP A 291 -11.03 -4.95 -25.23
C ASP A 291 -12.01 -4.10 -24.40
N THR A 292 -13.32 -4.20 -24.66
CA THR A 292 -14.35 -3.39 -23.97
C THR A 292 -14.50 -3.70 -22.48
N ILE A 293 -13.84 -4.75 -21.96
CA ILE A 293 -14.04 -5.31 -20.62
C ILE A 293 -12.71 -5.43 -19.85
N SER A 294 -11.58 -5.59 -20.56
CA SER A 294 -10.27 -5.93 -20.01
C SER A 294 -9.24 -4.81 -20.22
N LYS A 295 -8.45 -4.53 -19.18
CA LYS A 295 -7.33 -3.57 -19.22
C LYS A 295 -5.99 -4.26 -18.96
N THR A 296 -4.91 -3.71 -19.49
CA THR A 296 -3.51 -4.09 -19.18
C THR A 296 -2.66 -2.84 -18.92
N LEU A 297 -1.40 -3.05 -18.53
CA LEU A 297 -0.46 -1.99 -18.17
C LEU A 297 0.68 -1.92 -19.19
N ASP A 298 0.90 -0.74 -19.78
CA ASP A 298 2.17 -0.39 -20.43
C ASP A 298 3.23 -0.21 -19.34
N LEU A 299 4.43 -0.77 -19.53
CA LEU A 299 5.48 -0.79 -18.51
C LEU A 299 6.61 0.18 -18.88
N ALA A 300 7.09 0.95 -17.91
CA ALA A 300 8.30 1.77 -18.05
C ALA A 300 9.43 1.19 -17.20
N ALA A 301 10.68 1.44 -17.62
CA ALA A 301 11.83 1.13 -16.77
C ALA A 301 11.79 1.96 -15.47
N SER A 302 12.07 1.29 -14.35
CA SER A 302 12.24 1.92 -13.04
C SER A 302 13.53 1.49 -12.36
N ALA A 303 14.00 2.33 -11.45
CA ALA A 303 15.13 2.07 -10.57
C ALA A 303 14.86 2.70 -9.20
N GLY A 304 15.36 2.07 -8.15
CA GLY A 304 15.18 2.56 -6.79
C GLY A 304 16.42 2.36 -5.94
N VAL A 305 16.68 3.31 -5.04
CA VAL A 305 17.62 3.17 -3.92
C VAL A 305 16.84 3.47 -2.64
N PHE A 306 17.02 2.61 -1.64
CA PHE A 306 16.27 2.62 -0.40
C PHE A 306 17.23 2.56 0.78
N TYR A 307 16.92 3.30 1.82
CA TYR A 307 17.63 3.26 3.09
C TYR A 307 16.62 3.02 4.21
N ASP A 308 16.81 1.95 4.97
CA ASP A 308 15.96 1.60 6.10
C ASP A 308 16.80 1.28 7.34
N ARG A 309 16.14 1.33 8.49
CA ARG A 309 16.68 0.85 9.75
C ARG A 309 15.69 -0.15 10.34
N HIS A 310 16.18 -1.36 10.59
CA HIS A 310 15.36 -2.47 11.05
C HIS A 310 14.09 -2.69 10.21
N ASN A 311 14.23 -2.62 8.88
CA ASN A 311 13.17 -2.82 7.90
C ASN A 311 12.04 -1.78 7.90
N SER A 312 12.22 -0.65 8.61
CA SER A 312 11.39 0.55 8.52
C SER A 312 12.06 1.56 7.60
N LEU A 313 11.41 1.90 6.48
CA LEU A 313 12.01 2.73 5.43
C LEU A 313 12.23 4.15 5.93
N LEU A 314 13.46 4.64 5.86
CA LEU A 314 13.84 5.99 6.26
C LEU A 314 13.96 6.93 5.05
N ALA A 315 14.49 6.45 3.93
CA ALA A 315 14.53 7.21 2.69
C ALA A 315 14.38 6.32 1.47
N SER A 316 13.79 6.84 0.40
CA SER A 316 13.81 6.22 -0.93
C SER A 316 13.97 7.24 -2.03
N LEU A 317 14.80 6.91 -3.02
CA LEU A 317 14.93 7.65 -4.28
C LEU A 317 14.51 6.70 -5.40
N LEU A 318 13.40 7.02 -6.05
CA LEU A 318 12.90 6.29 -7.20
C LEU A 318 13.05 7.10 -8.48
N PHE A 319 13.41 6.41 -9.55
CA PHE A 319 13.39 6.88 -10.92
C PHE A 319 12.40 6.03 -11.72
N ALA A 320 11.54 6.69 -12.50
CA ALA A 320 10.54 6.03 -13.33
C ALA A 320 10.13 6.93 -14.48
N ARG A 321 10.02 6.43 -15.72
CA ARG A 321 9.46 7.24 -16.81
C ARG A 321 7.92 7.21 -16.82
N THR A 322 7.26 7.62 -15.73
CA THR A 322 5.78 7.73 -15.59
C THR A 322 5.32 9.20 -15.52
N LYS A 323 4.00 9.46 -15.57
CA LYS A 323 3.34 10.78 -15.60
C LYS A 323 3.54 11.57 -14.33
N ASP A 324 3.49 10.90 -13.18
CA ASP A 324 3.58 11.56 -11.90
C ASP A 324 4.94 12.21 -11.71
N PHE A 325 5.98 11.40 -11.54
CA PHE A 325 7.30 11.91 -11.22
C PHE A 325 8.38 11.04 -11.85
N LYS A 326 9.30 11.69 -12.57
CA LYS A 326 10.50 11.02 -13.08
C LYS A 326 11.51 10.75 -11.98
N TRP A 327 11.57 11.64 -10.99
CA TRP A 327 12.36 11.48 -9.78
C TRP A 327 11.47 11.67 -8.57
N ARG A 328 11.56 10.76 -7.60
CA ARG A 328 10.79 10.81 -6.35
C ARG A 328 11.71 10.49 -5.18
N LEU A 329 12.01 11.49 -4.35
CA LEU A 329 12.74 11.35 -3.10
C LEU A 329 11.76 11.45 -1.92
N ASN A 330 11.58 10.35 -1.21
CA ASN A 330 10.86 10.33 0.06
C ASN A 330 11.85 10.27 1.21
N LEU A 331 11.67 11.14 2.21
CA LEU A 331 12.33 11.07 3.51
C LEU A 331 11.23 10.84 4.56
N TYR A 332 11.29 9.75 5.30
CA TYR A 332 10.27 9.38 6.27
C TYR A 332 10.58 10.01 7.65
N PRO A 333 9.57 10.13 8.54
CA PRO A 333 9.76 10.64 9.89
C PRO A 333 10.89 9.98 10.66
N GLY A 334 11.60 10.74 11.50
CA GLY A 334 12.70 10.24 12.33
C GLY A 334 14.09 10.28 11.66
N LEU A 335 14.18 10.71 10.39
CA LEU A 335 15.46 11.18 9.83
C LEU A 335 15.83 12.58 10.31
N VAL A 336 14.82 13.43 10.48
CA VAL A 336 14.95 14.78 11.03
C VAL A 336 14.09 14.84 12.29
N GLU A 337 14.69 15.25 13.40
CA GLU A 337 14.02 15.37 14.70
C GLU A 337 14.04 16.83 15.15
N LEU A 338 12.86 17.42 15.30
CA LEU A 338 12.66 18.79 15.78
C LEU A 338 11.89 18.73 17.11
N GLY A 339 12.53 18.17 18.13
CA GLY A 339 11.90 17.88 19.42
C GLY A 339 10.78 16.84 19.26
N PRO A 340 9.53 17.12 19.69
CA PRO A 340 8.41 16.18 19.54
C PRO A 340 7.93 16.03 18.08
N PHE A 341 8.40 16.89 17.17
CA PHE A 341 8.02 16.84 15.75
C PHE A 341 9.01 16.00 14.95
N LYS A 342 8.46 14.97 14.29
CA LYS A 342 9.18 14.08 13.38
C LYS A 342 8.62 14.25 11.96
N PRO A 343 9.04 15.28 11.21
CA PRO A 343 8.56 15.50 9.86
C PRO A 343 9.12 14.46 8.89
N GLY A 344 8.31 14.07 7.92
CA GLY A 344 8.71 13.42 6.68
C GLY A 344 8.61 14.41 5.52
N PHE A 345 9.46 14.24 4.52
CA PHE A 345 9.55 15.13 3.36
C PHE A 345 9.39 14.34 2.07
N LEU A 346 8.90 15.04 1.05
CA LEU A 346 8.89 14.59 -0.33
C LEU A 346 9.50 15.68 -1.20
N VAL A 347 10.38 15.28 -2.10
CA VAL A 347 10.81 16.10 -3.23
C VAL A 347 10.61 15.25 -4.48
N ALA A 348 9.86 15.76 -5.44
CA ALA A 348 9.61 15.05 -6.67
C ALA A 348 9.72 15.98 -7.87
N VAL A 349 10.18 15.44 -8.99
CA VAL A 349 10.32 16.17 -10.27
C VAL A 349 9.44 15.47 -11.29
N ASN A 350 8.50 16.19 -11.89
CA ASN A 350 7.61 15.64 -12.91
C ASN A 350 8.34 15.52 -14.27
N ARG A 351 7.62 15.10 -15.31
CA ARG A 351 8.20 15.00 -16.67
C ARG A 351 8.61 16.35 -17.26
N ASP A 352 7.89 17.40 -16.88
CA ASP A 352 8.07 18.78 -17.34
C ASP A 352 9.14 19.56 -16.53
N ASP A 353 9.89 18.86 -15.67
CA ASP A 353 10.91 19.42 -14.78
C ASP A 353 10.37 20.32 -13.65
N ASP A 354 9.05 20.33 -13.41
CA ASP A 354 8.47 21.01 -12.26
C ASP A 354 8.75 20.25 -10.97
N ILE A 355 9.12 21.01 -9.94
CA ILE A 355 9.37 20.49 -8.61
C ILE A 355 8.07 20.48 -7.80
N THR A 356 7.78 19.35 -7.18
CA THR A 356 6.73 19.22 -6.16
C THR A 356 7.38 18.87 -4.82
N LEU A 357 6.99 19.60 -3.78
CA LEU A 357 7.44 19.41 -2.41
C LEU A 357 6.28 18.90 -1.55
N GLY A 358 6.59 18.10 -0.53
CA GLY A 358 5.60 17.63 0.44
C GLY A 358 6.17 17.55 1.85
N LEU A 359 5.28 17.74 2.82
CA LEU A 359 5.57 17.66 4.25
C LEU A 359 4.52 16.79 4.93
N THR A 360 4.97 15.70 5.56
CA THR A 360 4.15 14.80 6.39
C THR A 360 4.57 14.94 7.85
N PHE A 361 3.62 14.80 8.77
CA PHE A 361 3.88 14.87 10.21
C PHE A 361 3.66 13.51 10.85
N GLY A 362 4.73 12.79 11.19
CA GLY A 362 4.64 11.48 11.84
C GLY A 362 3.94 11.54 13.20
N SER A 363 4.15 12.62 13.95
CA SER A 363 3.53 12.85 15.26
C SER A 363 2.02 13.10 15.19
N LEU A 364 1.45 13.35 14.00
CA LEU A 364 0.02 13.52 13.78
C LEU A 364 -0.56 12.26 13.12
N GLN A 365 -0.53 11.13 13.83
CA GLN A 365 -0.88 9.81 13.29
C GLN A 365 -2.30 9.73 12.69
N HIS A 366 -3.24 10.53 13.21
CA HIS A 366 -4.62 10.58 12.69
C HIS A 366 -4.77 11.40 11.40
N LEU A 367 -3.74 12.14 10.99
CA LEU A 367 -3.74 12.85 9.71
C LEU A 367 -3.21 11.90 8.62
N PRO A 368 -4.05 11.44 7.67
CA PRO A 368 -3.66 10.37 6.75
C PRO A 368 -2.85 10.86 5.54
N PHE A 369 -2.67 12.18 5.40
CA PHE A 369 -1.90 12.80 4.32
C PHE A 369 -1.07 13.97 4.84
N GLY A 370 0.04 14.25 4.18
CA GLY A 370 0.79 15.48 4.33
C GLY A 370 0.26 16.62 3.45
N LEU A 371 0.94 17.76 3.54
CA LEU A 371 0.66 18.95 2.72
C LEU A 371 1.68 19.04 1.58
N GLY A 372 1.16 19.30 0.37
CA GLY A 372 1.95 19.50 -0.82
C GLY A 372 2.06 20.96 -1.27
N GLY A 373 3.09 21.25 -2.06
CA GLY A 373 3.27 22.53 -2.73
C GLY A 373 4.08 22.41 -4.02
N ARG A 374 3.81 23.28 -4.99
CA ARG A 374 4.64 23.49 -6.19
C ARG A 374 5.16 24.91 -6.14
N PRO A 375 6.49 25.14 -6.07
CA PRO A 375 7.04 26.48 -6.19
C PRO A 375 6.56 27.12 -7.49
N GLN A 376 6.03 28.34 -7.43
CA GLN A 376 5.71 29.08 -8.65
C GLN A 376 7.02 29.61 -9.23
N HIS A 377 7.24 29.35 -10.53
CA HIS A 377 8.34 29.92 -11.30
C HIS A 377 8.07 31.37 -11.71
#